data_AF-A0A7S4FN86-F1
#
_entry.id   AF-A0A7S4FN86-F1
#
_cell.length_a   1.000
_cell.length_b   1.000
_cell.length_c   1.000
_cell.angle_alpha   90.00
_cell.angle_beta   90.00
_cell.angle_gamma   90.00
#
_symmetry.space_group_name_H-M   'P 1'
#
loop_
_entity.id
_entity.type
_entity.pdbx_description
1 polymer ?
#
loop_
_entity_poly.entity_id
_entity_poly.type
_entity_poly.pdbx_seq_one_letter_code
_entity_poly.pdbx_strand_id
1 'polypeptide(L)'
;CGPAQHPQEHIKDVVMDRIQPYIKDKQFRPEHVKSLSSALVGLCQWVLALEKFYRVFKIVQPQKEMLAAAEKEFEEASTMLSAKKQQLAEVSQRLETLE
;
A
#
# COMPACT_ATOMS: atom_id res chain seq x y z
N CYS A 1 -10.13 -5.33 -19.15
CA CYS A 1 -10.58 -5.23 -17.75
C CYS A 1 -9.54 -4.45 -16.96
N GLY A 2 -9.85 -3.21 -16.55
CA GLY A 2 -8.95 -2.41 -15.72
C GLY A 2 -8.82 -3.02 -14.30
N PRO A 3 -7.72 -2.72 -13.59
CA PRO A 3 -7.47 -3.31 -12.28
C PRO A 3 -8.57 -2.90 -11.29
N ALA A 4 -9.12 -3.90 -10.61
CA ALA A 4 -10.15 -3.74 -9.59
C ALA A 4 -9.64 -2.80 -8.48
N GLN A 5 -10.20 -1.60 -8.42
CA GLN A 5 -9.99 -0.70 -7.29
C GLN A 5 -10.75 -1.27 -6.10
N HIS A 6 -10.01 -1.72 -5.09
CA HIS A 6 -10.55 -2.33 -3.88
C HIS A 6 -11.15 -1.23 -2.99
N PRO A 7 -12.48 -1.20 -2.76
CA PRO A 7 -13.12 -0.13 -2.01
C PRO A 7 -13.02 -0.39 -0.50
N GLN A 8 -11.83 -0.26 0.10
CA GLN A 8 -11.68 -0.48 1.55
C GLN A 8 -10.94 0.60 2.33
N GLU A 9 -10.45 1.68 1.70
CA GLU A 9 -9.34 2.41 2.33
C GLU A 9 -9.60 3.91 2.59
N HIS A 10 -10.86 4.33 2.77
CA HIS A 10 -11.18 5.73 3.09
C HIS A 10 -11.68 5.89 4.53
N ILE A 11 -10.77 5.74 5.49
CA ILE A 11 -10.95 6.37 6.79
C ILE A 11 -10.77 7.87 6.58
N LYS A 12 -11.88 8.63 6.60
CA LYS A 12 -11.84 10.08 6.43
C LYS A 12 -10.99 10.70 7.52
N ASP A 13 -10.08 11.60 7.14
CA ASP A 13 -9.19 12.31 8.09
C ASP A 13 -9.98 12.98 9.23
N VAL A 14 -11.18 13.47 8.93
CA VAL A 14 -12.12 14.08 9.87
C VAL A 14 -12.53 13.13 11.00
N VAL A 15 -12.65 11.83 10.73
CA VAL A 15 -12.99 10.83 11.76
C VAL A 15 -11.79 10.59 12.65
N MET A 16 -10.58 10.48 12.09
CA MET A 16 -9.35 10.30 12.87
C MET A 16 -9.01 11.51 13.73
N ASP A 17 -9.24 12.72 13.22
CA ASP A 17 -9.05 13.96 13.98
C ASP A 17 -9.99 14.06 15.19
N ARG A 18 -11.25 13.62 15.02
CA ARG A 18 -12.23 13.60 16.12
C ARG A 18 -11.92 12.57 17.19
N ILE A 19 -11.33 11.42 16.84
CA ILE A 19 -11.02 10.36 17.82
C ILE A 19 -9.63 10.52 18.46
N GLN A 20 -8.71 11.27 17.85
CA GLN A 20 -7.37 11.60 18.39
C GLN A 20 -7.36 12.00 19.88
N PRO A 21 -8.23 12.91 20.39
CA PRO A 21 -8.21 13.28 21.81
C PRO A 21 -8.52 12.09 22.72
N TYR A 22 -9.47 11.23 22.34
CA TYR A 22 -9.83 10.04 23.11
C TYR A 22 -8.71 9.01 23.13
N ILE A 23 -7.99 8.82 22.01
CA ILE A 23 -6.87 7.88 21.91
C ILE A 23 -5.63 8.33 22.71
N LYS A 24 -5.44 9.66 22.84
CA LYS A 24 -4.37 10.26 23.66
C LYS A 24 -4.66 10.18 25.16
N ASP A 25 -5.93 10.07 25.55
CA ASP A 25 -6.32 9.90 26.93
C ASP A 25 -5.81 8.54 27.48
N LYS A 26 -5.22 8.57 28.68
CA LYS A 26 -4.75 7.36 29.38
C LYS A 26 -5.91 6.49 29.89
N GLN A 27 -7.12 7.06 29.97
CA GLN A 27 -8.35 6.34 30.31
C GLN A 27 -8.78 5.39 29.17
N PHE A 28 -8.40 5.68 27.92
CA PHE A 28 -8.70 4.85 26.75
C PHE A 28 -7.61 3.79 26.53
N ARG A 29 -7.38 2.96 27.56
CA ARG A 29 -6.46 1.83 27.51
C ARG A 29 -7.23 0.55 27.84
N PRO A 30 -6.91 -0.57 27.16
CA PRO A 30 -7.61 -1.84 27.40
C PRO A 30 -7.55 -2.26 28.88
N GLU A 31 -6.46 -1.96 29.59
CA GLU A 31 -6.32 -2.19 31.03
C GLU A 31 -7.37 -1.44 31.88
N HIS A 32 -7.68 -0.19 31.51
CA HIS A 32 -8.64 0.64 32.23
C HIS A 32 -10.08 0.29 31.85
N VAL A 33 -10.32 0.04 30.55
CA VAL A 33 -11.64 -0.33 30.02
C VAL A 33 -12.06 -1.72 30.50
N LYS A 34 -11.11 -2.63 30.74
CA LYS A 34 -11.38 -3.96 31.32
C LYS A 34 -12.01 -3.88 32.71
N SER A 35 -11.67 -2.85 33.49
CA SER A 35 -12.30 -2.62 34.80
C SER A 35 -13.75 -2.15 34.69
N LEU A 36 -14.17 -1.62 33.53
CA LEU A 36 -15.52 -1.11 33.31
C LEU A 36 -16.41 -2.13 32.59
N SER A 37 -15.88 -2.80 31.55
CA SER A 37 -16.60 -3.83 30.82
C SER A 37 -15.66 -4.65 29.93
N SER A 38 -15.78 -5.99 30.01
CA SER A 38 -15.02 -6.92 29.17
C SER A 38 -15.37 -6.80 27.67
N ALA A 39 -16.62 -6.48 27.34
CA ALA A 39 -17.07 -6.33 25.95
C ALA A 39 -16.48 -5.08 25.27
N LEU A 40 -16.21 -4.01 26.03
CA LEU A 40 -15.67 -2.75 25.52
C LEU A 40 -14.16 -2.84 25.22
N VAL A 41 -13.46 -3.85 25.76
CA VAL A 41 -12.03 -4.07 25.50
C VAL A 41 -11.77 -4.32 24.01
N GLY A 42 -12.61 -5.14 23.36
CA GLY A 42 -12.48 -5.44 21.93
C GLY A 42 -12.63 -4.19 21.06
N LEU A 43 -13.58 -3.30 21.40
CA LEU A 43 -13.77 -2.03 20.72
C LEU A 43 -12.57 -1.09 20.93
N CYS A 44 -12.05 -1.00 22.16
CA CYS A 44 -10.86 -0.18 22.45
C CYS A 44 -9.65 -0.66 21.63
N GLN A 45 -9.42 -1.97 21.58
CA GLN A 45 -8.33 -2.54 20.78
C GLN A 45 -8.51 -2.30 19.28
N TRP A 46 -9.73 -2.42 18.76
CA TRP A 46 -10.02 -2.14 17.36
C TRP A 46 -9.75 -0.68 17.00
N VAL A 47 -10.20 0.28 17.82
CA VAL A 47 -9.93 1.71 17.61
C VAL A 47 -8.43 2.03 17.63
N LEU A 48 -7.69 1.43 18.56
CA LEU A 48 -6.23 1.60 18.63
C LEU A 48 -5.51 0.99 17.41
N ALA A 49 -5.99 -0.14 16.91
CA ALA A 49 -5.47 -0.76 15.69
C ALA A 49 -5.75 0.12 14.46
N LEU A 50 -6.94 0.72 14.38
CA LEU A 50 -7.29 1.64 13.29
C LEU A 50 -6.42 2.90 13.27
N GLU A 51 -6.08 3.49 14.43
CA GLU A 51 -5.19 4.66 14.47
C GLU A 51 -3.79 4.34 13.96
N LYS A 52 -3.24 3.20 14.38
CA LYS A 52 -1.94 2.72 13.89
C LYS A 52 -1.97 2.46 12.40
N PHE A 53 -3.02 1.78 11.91
CA PHE A 53 -3.21 1.53 10.49
C PHE A 53 -3.27 2.83 9.70
N TYR A 54 -4.09 3.80 10.14
CA TYR A 54 -4.23 5.09 9.46
C TYR A 54 -2.91 5.87 9.39
N ARG A 55 -2.11 5.85 10.46
CA ARG A 55 -0.78 6.49 10.48
C ARG A 55 0.16 5.88 9.44
N VAL A 56 0.20 4.55 9.36
CA VAL A 56 1.02 3.83 8.38
C VAL A 56 0.47 4.04 6.97
N PHE A 57 -0.84 4.01 6.80
CA PHE A 57 -1.53 4.20 5.53
C PHE A 57 -1.18 5.53 4.87
N LYS A 58 -1.18 6.63 5.64
CA LYS A 58 -0.78 7.96 5.13
C LYS A 58 0.64 8.00 4.58
N ILE A 59 1.53 7.18 5.13
CA ILE A 59 2.95 7.09 4.71
C ILE A 59 3.09 6.14 3.51
N VAL A 60 2.31 5.07 3.48
CA VAL A 60 2.41 3.99 2.47
C VAL A 60 1.68 4.34 1.18
N GLN A 61 0.58 5.10 1.23
CA GLN A 61 -0.16 5.52 0.03
C GLN A 61 0.72 6.21 -1.03
N PRO A 62 1.44 7.30 -0.72
CA PRO A 62 2.28 7.97 -1.72
C PRO A 62 3.44 7.07 -2.21
N GLN A 63 3.94 6.19 -1.35
CA GLN A 63 4.99 5.24 -1.74
C GLN A 63 4.47 4.18 -2.71
N LYS A 64 3.23 3.70 -2.52
CA LYS A 64 2.58 2.77 -3.47
C LYS A 64 2.33 3.44 -4.82
N GLU A 65 1.92 4.70 -4.83
CA GLU A 65 1.72 5.46 -6.07
C GLU A 65 3.04 5.68 -6.82
N MET A 66 4.11 6.06 -6.11
CA MET A 66 5.46 6.18 -6.68
C MET A 66 5.99 4.85 -7.21
N LEU A 67 5.78 3.76 -6.47
CA LEU A 67 6.19 2.42 -6.88
C LEU A 67 5.47 2.00 -8.16
N ALA A 68 4.15 2.19 -8.23
CA ALA A 68 3.37 1.85 -9.42
C ALA A 68 3.80 2.66 -10.65
N ALA A 69 4.21 3.92 -10.47
CA ALA A 69 4.76 4.73 -11.56
C ALA A 69 6.12 4.18 -12.04
N ALA A 70 7.04 3.91 -11.11
CA ALA A 70 8.36 3.38 -11.45
C ALA A 70 8.30 1.97 -12.06
N GLU A 71 7.41 1.10 -11.58
CA GLU A 71 7.17 -0.23 -12.14
C GLU A 71 6.67 -0.14 -13.58
N LYS A 72 5.79 0.81 -13.88
CA LYS A 72 5.31 1.05 -15.24
C LYS A 72 6.44 1.50 -16.16
N GLU A 73 7.27 2.46 -15.73
CA GLU A 73 8.44 2.90 -16.50
C GLU A 73 9.44 1.75 -16.73
N PHE A 74 9.65 0.91 -15.71
CA PHE A 74 10.52 -0.26 -15.81
C PHE A 74 9.98 -1.30 -16.79
N GLU A 75 8.67 -1.59 -16.76
CA GLU A 75 8.03 -2.52 -17.69
C GLU A 75 8.16 -2.04 -19.13
N GLU A 76 7.93 -0.75 -19.39
CA GLU A 76 8.11 -0.14 -20.71
C GLU A 76 9.56 -0.26 -21.20
N ALA A 77 10.54 0.07 -20.36
CA ALA A 77 11.96 -0.04 -20.69
C ALA A 77 12.41 -1.50 -20.91
N SER A 78 11.94 -2.43 -20.09
CA SER A 78 12.23 -3.87 -20.20
C SER A 78 11.69 -4.44 -21.51
N THR A 79 10.47 -4.04 -21.89
CA THR A 79 9.84 -4.47 -23.15
C THR A 79 10.64 -3.96 -24.36
N MET A 80 11.08 -2.70 -24.33
CA MET A 80 11.92 -2.13 -25.39
C MET A 80 13.28 -2.83 -25.49
N LEU A 81 13.92 -3.11 -24.35
CA LEU A 81 15.20 -3.82 -24.30
C LEU A 81 15.07 -5.23 -24.88
N SER A 82 14.02 -5.96 -24.50
CA SER A 82 13.73 -7.31 -25.01
C SER A 82 13.58 -7.30 -26.53
N ALA A 83 12.78 -6.38 -27.06
CA ALA A 83 12.59 -6.23 -28.51
C ALA A 83 13.92 -5.95 -29.24
N LYS A 84 14.77 -5.06 -28.71
CA LYS A 84 16.08 -4.74 -29.30
C LYS A 84 17.05 -5.92 -29.22
N LYS A 85 17.06 -6.66 -28.11
CA LYS A 85 17.86 -7.89 -27.97
C LYS A 85 17.44 -8.96 -28.98
N GLN A 86 16.13 -9.09 -29.22
CA GLN A 86 15.60 -10.05 -30.18
C GLN A 86 15.98 -9.68 -31.63
N GLN A 87 15.93 -8.39 -31.97
CA GLN A 87 16.43 -7.88 -33.27
C GLN A 87 17.92 -8.15 -33.47
N LEU A 88 18.74 -7.93 -32.44
CA LEU A 88 20.18 -8.22 -32.50
C LEU A 88 20.45 -9.72 -32.67
N ALA A 89 19.76 -10.58 -31.92
CA ALA A 89 19.90 -12.02 -32.03
C ALA A 89 19.55 -12.53 -33.44
N GLU A 90 18.48 -12.01 -34.04
CA GLU A 90 18.10 -12.34 -35.42
C GLU A 90 19.19 -11.94 -36.43
N VAL A 91 19.74 -10.73 -36.30
CA VAL A 91 20.80 -10.25 -37.20
C VAL A 91 22.09 -11.05 -37.02
N SER A 92 22.49 -11.34 -35.78
CA SER A 92 23.66 -12.20 -35.50
C SER A 92 23.49 -13.59 -36.12
N GLN A 93 22.34 -14.22 -35.93
CA GLN A 93 22.07 -15.54 -36.50
C GLN A 93 22.09 -15.52 -38.03
N ARG A 94 21.59 -14.46 -38.66
CA ARG A 94 21.66 -14.30 -40.13
C ARG A 94 23.09 -14.15 -40.63
N LEU A 95 23.93 -13.39 -39.92
CA LEU A 95 25.36 -13.26 -40.26
C LEU A 95 26.08 -14.60 -40.14
N GLU A 96 25.84 -15.33 -39.04
CA GLU A 96 26.44 -16.67 -38.82
C GLU A 96 25.99 -17.73 -39.84
N THR A 97 24.81 -17.57 -40.45
CA THR A 97 24.31 -18.51 -41.48
C THR A 97 24.84 -18.17 -42.88
N LEU A 98 25.36 -16.95 -43.08
CA LEU A 98 25.89 -16.44 -44.35
C LEU A 98 27.42 -16.57 -44.45
N GLU A 99 28.10 -16.91 -43.35
CA GLU A 99 29.53 -17.26 -43.31
C GLU A 99 29.78 -18.77 -43.50
#